data_AF-A0A0R3RSZ2-F1
#
_entry.id   AF-A0A0R3RSZ2-F1
#
_cell.length_a   1.000
_cell.length_b   1.000
_cell.length_c   1.000
_cell.angle_alpha   90.00
_cell.angle_beta   90.00
_cell.angle_gamma   90.00
#
_symmetry.space_group_name_H-M   'P 1'
#
loop_
_entity.id
_entity.type
_entity.pdbx_description
1 polymer ?
#
loop_
_entity_poly.entity_id
_entity_poly.type
_entity_poly.pdbx_seq_one_letter_code
_entity_poly.pdbx_strand_id
1 'polypeptide(L)'
;LSLTFSRLTNFNCFYTILIADRRLNEEELNALIAHAHLKVDQLRKQLAEQQVREEQNIASALEEQKKSQSKLTEEEINLKHCIMVCGTYRFQLSTQRKLWEAELEEKLQRAAAAHSEHIEEVVRVQRSLFEIEEKQKIEEAVVEERSQLSKEIAAAQGKLEGIETALKSRTSQDVENRRAKQIWIASHNLIDSVIHGRRSGVDDDARRKPLATELQMIREADSNDEFVACLVNALPDETIYNGVYTEEDLKTRFIFQLYKICRRVAKMDENNVGVFQYGLSYLQNGKFDPITLDSYEILSRAKSFVAEGDLNSAVRILQLLTGPARFVARDWINDVRAHLEARFIAELLVAHAAVNNYSSIY
;
A
#
# COMPACT_ATOMS: atom_id res chain seq x y z
N LEU A 1 -14.21 101.20 -70.45
CA LEU A 1 -13.62 100.38 -71.54
C LEU A 1 -14.78 99.80 -72.34
N SER A 2 -15.10 100.10 -73.58
CA SER A 2 -14.67 101.01 -74.65
C SER A 2 -15.84 101.00 -75.66
N LEU A 3 -16.05 102.08 -76.42
CA LEU A 3 -17.24 102.40 -77.26
C LEU A 3 -18.24 103.22 -76.41
N THR A 4 -18.42 104.53 -76.58
CA THR A 4 -18.48 105.31 -77.82
C THR A 4 -18.04 106.75 -77.56
N PHE A 5 -16.78 107.06 -77.85
CA PHE A 5 -16.23 108.41 -77.87
C PHE A 5 -15.89 108.75 -79.33
N SER A 6 -16.89 109.18 -80.11
CA SER A 6 -16.73 109.90 -81.39
C SER A 6 -18.07 110.00 -82.10
N ARG A 7 -18.73 111.14 -81.97
CA ARG A 7 -19.56 111.79 -83.00
C ARG A 7 -20.26 112.99 -82.38
N LEU A 8 -19.52 114.10 -82.31
CA LEU A 8 -20.07 115.46 -82.27
C LEU A 8 -19.01 116.40 -82.86
N THR A 9 -18.51 116.03 -84.05
CA THR A 9 -17.85 116.94 -84.99
C THR A 9 -18.80 117.14 -86.15
N ASN A 10 -19.82 117.98 -85.95
CA ASN A 10 -20.55 118.54 -87.08
C ASN A 10 -21.42 119.71 -86.63
N PHE A 11 -21.20 120.83 -87.30
CA PHE A 11 -22.02 122.04 -87.32
C PHE A 11 -21.97 122.97 -86.12
N ASN A 12 -20.88 123.74 -86.05
CA ASN A 12 -21.01 125.15 -85.71
C ASN A 12 -20.02 125.97 -86.57
N CYS A 13 -20.50 126.52 -87.68
CA CYS A 13 -20.01 127.70 -88.42
C CYS A 13 -20.58 127.70 -89.85
N PHE A 14 -21.87 128.01 -89.98
CA PHE A 14 -22.47 128.52 -91.21
C PHE A 14 -23.46 129.63 -90.81
N TYR A 15 -22.97 130.87 -90.72
CA TYR A 15 -23.43 132.01 -91.53
C TYR A 15 -22.79 133.31 -91.02
N THR A 16 -21.68 133.69 -91.65
CA THR A 16 -21.20 135.08 -91.74
C THR A 16 -21.30 135.47 -93.21
N ILE A 17 -22.46 135.96 -93.66
CA ILE A 17 -22.62 136.62 -94.96
C ILE A 17 -23.62 137.79 -94.84
N LEU A 18 -23.04 138.97 -94.98
CA LEU A 18 -23.56 140.24 -95.51
C LEU A 18 -24.80 140.91 -94.89
N ILE A 19 -24.55 142.05 -94.25
CA ILE A 19 -25.27 143.29 -94.56
C ILE A 19 -24.22 144.33 -94.97
N ALA A 20 -24.04 144.48 -96.28
CA ALA A 20 -23.47 145.66 -96.90
C ALA A 20 -24.62 146.62 -97.23
N ASP A 21 -24.45 147.88 -96.83
CA ASP A 21 -25.13 149.10 -97.28
C ASP A 21 -26.61 149.02 -97.70
N ARG A 22 -27.49 149.45 -96.79
CA ARG A 22 -28.27 150.71 -96.92
C ARG A 22 -29.18 150.91 -95.71
N ARG A 23 -29.23 152.16 -95.23
CA ARG A 23 -29.95 152.66 -94.04
C ARG A 23 -31.38 152.12 -93.92
N LEU A 24 -31.70 151.46 -92.80
CA LEU A 24 -33.06 151.08 -92.39
C LEU A 24 -33.29 151.39 -90.89
N ASN A 25 -34.55 151.68 -90.56
CA ASN A 25 -35.06 152.50 -89.45
C ASN A 25 -35.39 151.67 -88.17
N GLU A 26 -35.62 152.33 -87.03
CA GLU A 26 -35.81 151.79 -85.65
C GLU A 26 -36.87 150.65 -85.47
N GLU A 27 -37.72 150.39 -86.45
CA GLU A 27 -38.83 149.44 -86.34
C GLU A 27 -38.43 147.97 -86.62
N GLU A 28 -37.35 147.71 -87.38
CA GLU A 28 -36.89 146.34 -87.68
C GLU A 28 -36.05 145.72 -86.54
N LEU A 29 -35.42 146.54 -85.69
CA LEU A 29 -34.65 146.09 -84.51
C LEU A 29 -35.57 145.60 -83.38
N ASN A 30 -36.71 146.25 -83.17
CA ASN A 30 -37.68 145.87 -82.13
C ASN A 30 -38.39 144.53 -82.45
N ALA A 31 -38.58 144.20 -83.73
CA ALA A 31 -39.13 142.91 -84.14
C ALA A 31 -38.16 141.74 -83.87
N LEU A 32 -36.85 141.96 -84.05
CA LEU A 32 -35.84 140.93 -83.82
C LEU A 32 -35.62 140.64 -82.32
N ILE A 33 -35.68 141.68 -81.48
CA ILE A 33 -35.55 141.55 -80.00
C ILE A 33 -36.75 140.79 -79.41
N ALA A 34 -37.98 141.05 -79.89
CA ALA A 34 -39.17 140.32 -79.45
C ALA A 34 -39.13 138.83 -79.85
N HIS A 35 -38.68 138.52 -81.07
CA HIS A 35 -38.52 137.14 -81.53
C HIS A 35 -37.43 136.38 -80.74
N ALA A 36 -36.33 137.06 -80.39
CA ALA A 36 -35.29 136.47 -79.53
C ALA A 36 -35.79 136.19 -78.10
N HIS A 37 -36.55 137.11 -77.49
CA HIS A 37 -37.14 136.90 -76.15
C HIS A 37 -38.15 135.74 -76.14
N LEU A 38 -39.02 135.64 -77.14
CA LEU A 38 -39.96 134.51 -77.26
C LEU A 38 -39.23 133.18 -77.43
N LYS A 39 -38.13 133.15 -78.19
CA LYS A 39 -37.30 131.95 -78.36
C LYS A 39 -36.62 131.53 -77.05
N VAL A 40 -36.10 132.49 -76.28
CA VAL A 40 -35.49 132.25 -74.97
C VAL A 40 -36.53 131.73 -73.96
N ASP A 41 -37.74 132.28 -73.95
CA ASP A 41 -38.81 131.82 -73.06
C ASP A 41 -39.32 130.43 -73.44
N GLN A 42 -39.41 130.11 -74.74
CA GLN A 42 -39.69 128.74 -75.18
C GLN A 42 -38.61 127.75 -74.73
N LEU A 43 -37.33 128.11 -74.88
CA LEU A 43 -36.22 127.25 -74.43
C LEU A 43 -36.20 127.10 -72.92
N ARG A 44 -36.49 128.17 -72.15
CA ARG A 44 -36.60 128.11 -70.69
C ARG A 44 -37.74 127.20 -70.24
N LYS A 45 -38.91 127.26 -70.89
CA LYS A 45 -40.03 126.33 -70.61
C LYS A 45 -39.68 124.89 -70.96
N GLN A 46 -39.05 124.65 -72.11
CA GLN A 46 -38.62 123.31 -72.50
C GLN A 46 -37.56 122.75 -71.53
N LEU A 47 -36.65 123.58 -71.05
CA LEU A 47 -35.62 123.19 -70.09
C LEU A 47 -36.22 122.90 -68.71
N ALA A 48 -37.20 123.68 -68.25
CA ALA A 48 -37.94 123.41 -67.02
C ALA A 48 -38.79 122.13 -67.13
N GLU A 49 -39.48 121.91 -68.25
CA GLU A 49 -40.23 120.68 -68.51
C GLU A 49 -39.32 119.44 -68.63
N GLN A 50 -38.11 119.61 -69.18
CA GLN A 50 -37.11 118.55 -69.18
C GLN A 50 -36.58 118.30 -67.77
N GLN A 51 -36.27 119.34 -67.00
CA GLN A 51 -35.82 119.19 -65.61
C GLN A 51 -36.86 118.49 -64.75
N VAL A 52 -38.14 118.86 -64.82
CA VAL A 52 -39.21 118.20 -64.05
C VAL A 52 -39.38 116.75 -64.49
N ARG A 53 -39.28 116.44 -65.79
CA ARG A 53 -39.35 115.06 -66.29
C ARG A 53 -38.16 114.23 -65.82
N GLU A 54 -36.96 114.79 -65.88
CA GLU A 54 -35.77 114.12 -65.38
C GLU A 54 -35.83 113.95 -63.86
N GLU A 55 -36.28 114.94 -63.10
CA GLU A 55 -36.50 114.83 -61.66
C GLU A 55 -37.54 113.76 -61.32
N GLN A 56 -38.64 113.67 -62.07
CA GLN A 56 -39.64 112.61 -61.91
C GLN A 56 -39.09 111.23 -62.27
N ASN A 57 -38.32 111.12 -63.35
CA ASN A 57 -37.67 109.88 -63.75
C ASN A 57 -36.61 109.44 -62.75
N ILE A 58 -35.84 110.39 -62.21
CA ILE A 58 -34.87 110.16 -61.14
C ILE A 58 -35.59 109.75 -59.86
N ALA A 59 -36.70 110.40 -59.50
CA ALA A 59 -37.49 110.06 -58.33
C ALA A 59 -38.11 108.66 -58.44
N SER A 60 -38.71 108.31 -59.59
CA SER A 60 -39.28 106.98 -59.82
C SER A 60 -38.19 105.90 -59.84
N ALA A 61 -37.06 106.14 -60.49
CA ALA A 61 -35.91 105.24 -60.47
C ALA A 61 -35.34 105.07 -59.05
N LEU A 62 -35.28 106.14 -58.25
CA LEU A 62 -34.87 106.08 -56.85
C LEU A 62 -35.86 105.30 -55.98
N GLU A 63 -37.17 105.42 -56.23
CA GLU A 63 -38.18 104.63 -55.52
C GLU A 63 -38.12 103.15 -55.87
N GLU A 64 -37.91 102.81 -57.15
CA GLU A 64 -37.69 101.43 -57.58
C GLU A 64 -36.38 100.88 -57.02
N GLN A 65 -35.33 101.69 -56.98
CA GLN A 65 -34.05 101.33 -56.36
C GLN A 65 -34.21 101.12 -54.84
N LYS A 66 -34.96 101.96 -54.13
CA LYS A 66 -35.23 101.78 -52.70
C LYS A 66 -36.06 100.54 -52.42
N LYS A 67 -37.09 100.26 -53.24
CA LYS A 67 -37.94 99.06 -53.10
C LYS A 67 -37.17 97.78 -53.42
N SER A 68 -36.28 97.81 -54.41
CA SER A 68 -35.40 96.66 -54.72
C SER A 68 -34.35 96.47 -53.64
N GLN A 69 -33.71 97.54 -53.15
CA GLN A 69 -32.77 97.46 -52.03
C GLN A 69 -33.44 96.97 -50.75
N SER A 70 -34.65 97.44 -50.41
CA SER A 70 -35.35 96.97 -49.21
C SER A 70 -35.67 95.48 -49.30
N LYS A 71 -36.16 95.00 -50.45
CA LYS A 71 -36.42 93.57 -50.69
C LYS A 71 -35.14 92.73 -50.61
N LEU A 72 -34.06 93.17 -51.25
CA LEU A 72 -32.77 92.49 -51.17
C LEU A 72 -32.25 92.44 -49.73
N THR A 73 -32.40 93.52 -48.95
CA THR A 73 -31.99 93.51 -47.53
C THR A 73 -32.87 92.58 -46.68
N GLU A 74 -34.18 92.53 -46.93
CA GLU A 74 -35.09 91.59 -46.26
C GLU A 74 -34.75 90.13 -46.60
N GLU A 75 -34.45 89.84 -47.87
CA GLU A 75 -34.01 88.51 -48.33
C GLU A 75 -32.65 88.12 -47.73
N GLU A 76 -31.69 89.04 -47.67
CA GLU A 76 -30.40 88.80 -47.01
C GLU A 76 -30.56 88.55 -45.51
N ILE A 77 -31.42 89.30 -44.83
CA ILE A 77 -31.71 89.11 -43.40
C ILE A 77 -32.38 87.76 -43.18
N ASN A 78 -33.36 87.40 -44.03
CA ASN A 78 -34.05 86.11 -43.94
C ASN A 78 -33.12 84.93 -44.24
N LEU A 79 -32.23 85.06 -45.23
CA LEU A 79 -31.22 84.05 -45.54
C LEU A 79 -30.23 83.89 -44.38
N LYS A 80 -29.73 85.00 -43.81
CA LYS A 80 -28.85 84.97 -42.63
C LYS A 80 -29.55 84.34 -41.43
N HIS A 81 -30.83 84.66 -41.21
CA HIS A 81 -31.64 84.07 -40.16
C HIS A 81 -31.83 82.57 -40.39
N CYS A 82 -32.19 82.14 -41.58
CA CYS A 82 -32.36 80.74 -41.94
C CYS A 82 -31.05 79.94 -41.80
N ILE A 83 -29.92 80.49 -42.22
CA ILE A 83 -28.59 79.87 -42.06
C ILE A 83 -28.24 79.75 -40.57
N MET A 84 -28.50 80.79 -39.77
CA MET A 84 -28.22 80.78 -38.32
C MET A 84 -29.11 79.77 -37.59
N VAL A 85 -30.40 79.74 -37.89
CA VAL A 85 -31.36 78.78 -37.32
C VAL A 85 -31.01 77.34 -37.74
N CYS A 86 -30.75 77.09 -39.03
CA CYS A 86 -30.29 75.78 -39.48
C CYS A 86 -28.95 75.37 -38.85
N GLY A 87 -28.03 76.31 -38.68
CA GLY A 87 -26.73 76.09 -38.06
C GLY A 87 -26.84 75.72 -36.58
N THR A 88 -27.68 76.42 -35.82
CA THR A 88 -27.92 76.14 -34.40
C THR A 88 -28.60 74.79 -34.19
N TYR A 89 -29.63 74.44 -34.98
CA TYR A 89 -30.24 73.11 -34.93
C TYR A 89 -29.29 71.99 -35.33
N ARG A 90 -28.50 72.19 -36.40
CA ARG A 90 -27.48 71.22 -36.83
C ARG A 90 -26.44 71.00 -35.73
N PHE A 91 -26.02 72.07 -35.05
CA PHE A 91 -25.11 71.98 -33.91
C PHE A 91 -25.75 71.22 -32.74
N GLN A 92 -26.99 71.53 -32.37
CA GLN A 92 -27.74 70.80 -31.32
C GLN A 92 -27.90 69.32 -31.65
N LEU A 93 -28.26 68.97 -32.88
CA LEU A 93 -28.34 67.57 -33.32
C LEU A 93 -26.98 66.87 -33.26
N SER A 94 -25.90 67.55 -33.66
CA SER A 94 -24.55 66.98 -33.60
C SER A 94 -24.08 66.74 -32.17
N THR A 95 -24.43 67.63 -31.24
CA THR A 95 -24.07 67.50 -29.82
C THR A 95 -24.87 66.39 -29.15
N GLN A 96 -26.18 66.30 -29.42
CA GLN A 96 -27.02 65.19 -28.95
C GLN A 96 -26.56 63.84 -29.51
N ARG A 97 -26.23 63.76 -30.80
CA ARG A 97 -25.67 62.55 -31.40
C ARG A 97 -24.40 62.11 -30.69
N LYS A 98 -23.44 63.02 -30.47
CA LYS A 98 -22.19 62.71 -29.77
C LYS A 98 -22.44 62.24 -28.33
N LEU A 99 -23.41 62.84 -27.63
CA LEU A 99 -23.78 62.42 -26.28
C LEU A 99 -24.39 61.01 -26.27
N TRP A 100 -25.27 60.69 -27.20
CA TRP A 100 -25.85 59.35 -27.32
C TRP A 100 -24.82 58.30 -27.77
N GLU A 101 -23.92 58.64 -28.69
CA GLU A 101 -22.82 57.77 -29.09
C GLU A 101 -21.92 57.47 -27.88
N ALA A 102 -21.55 58.49 -27.10
CA ALA A 102 -20.76 58.31 -25.88
C ALA A 102 -21.50 57.49 -24.81
N GLU A 103 -22.79 57.74 -24.57
CA GLU A 103 -23.58 56.99 -23.60
C GLU A 103 -23.77 55.53 -24.03
N LEU A 104 -23.95 55.28 -25.33
CA LEU A 104 -24.05 53.94 -25.90
C LEU A 104 -22.72 53.20 -25.77
N GLU A 105 -21.59 53.84 -26.09
CA GLU A 105 -20.26 53.27 -25.91
C GLU A 105 -20.01 52.92 -24.44
N GLU A 106 -20.37 53.80 -23.51
CA GLU A 106 -20.20 53.56 -22.08
C GLU A 106 -21.08 52.37 -21.61
N LYS A 107 -22.33 52.28 -22.10
CA LYS A 107 -23.21 51.14 -21.81
C LYS A 107 -22.68 49.83 -22.38
N LEU A 108 -22.16 49.83 -23.61
CA LEU A 108 -21.55 48.66 -24.23
C LEU A 108 -20.27 48.25 -23.49
N GLN A 109 -19.45 49.20 -23.06
CA GLN A 109 -18.26 48.92 -22.24
C GLN A 109 -18.64 48.33 -20.89
N ARG A 110 -19.63 48.90 -20.19
CA ARG A 110 -20.12 48.35 -18.91
C ARG A 110 -20.72 46.96 -19.08
N ALA A 111 -21.49 46.73 -20.15
CA ALA A 111 -22.04 45.41 -20.46
C ALA A 111 -20.93 44.40 -20.78
N ALA A 112 -19.94 44.78 -21.61
CA ALA A 112 -18.80 43.93 -21.94
C ALA A 112 -17.96 43.58 -20.70
N ALA A 113 -17.72 44.55 -19.82
CA ALA A 113 -17.01 44.34 -18.56
C ALA A 113 -17.77 43.38 -17.63
N ALA A 114 -19.08 43.59 -17.44
CA ALA A 114 -19.92 42.69 -16.64
C ALA A 114 -20.00 41.28 -17.23
N HIS A 115 -20.04 41.14 -18.55
CA HIS A 115 -19.99 39.84 -19.21
C HIS A 115 -18.63 39.16 -19.03
N SER A 116 -17.52 39.89 -19.11
CA SER A 116 -16.18 39.36 -18.85
C SER A 116 -16.06 38.85 -17.41
N GLU A 117 -16.50 39.66 -16.43
CA GLU A 117 -16.48 39.29 -15.01
C GLU A 117 -17.35 38.05 -14.75
N HIS A 118 -18.53 37.98 -15.34
CA HIS A 118 -19.40 36.81 -15.20
C HIS A 118 -18.76 35.54 -15.79
N ILE A 119 -18.13 35.63 -16.96
CA ILE A 119 -17.41 34.49 -17.57
C ILE A 119 -16.25 34.07 -16.67
N GLU A 120 -15.48 35.01 -16.13
CA GLU A 120 -14.38 34.70 -15.20
C GLU A 120 -14.88 33.99 -13.94
N GLU A 121 -16.01 34.44 -13.37
CA GLU A 121 -16.63 33.79 -12.22
C GLU A 121 -17.09 32.37 -12.54
N VAL A 122 -17.79 32.18 -13.66
CA VAL A 122 -18.25 30.85 -14.11
C VAL A 122 -17.06 29.92 -14.33
N VAL A 123 -15.99 30.40 -14.98
CA VAL A 123 -14.76 29.62 -15.20
C VAL A 123 -14.09 29.27 -13.88
N ARG A 124 -14.03 30.19 -12.93
CA ARG A 124 -13.47 29.95 -11.58
C ARG A 124 -14.26 28.87 -10.84
N VAL A 125 -15.59 28.97 -10.84
CA VAL A 125 -16.47 27.98 -10.22
C VAL A 125 -16.28 26.62 -10.89
N GLN A 126 -16.32 26.57 -12.22
CA GLN A 126 -16.13 25.32 -12.97
C GLN A 126 -14.78 24.67 -12.68
N ARG A 127 -13.69 25.45 -12.59
CA ARG A 127 -12.37 24.93 -12.22
C ARG A 127 -12.39 24.34 -10.80
N SER A 128 -12.97 25.06 -9.84
CA SER A 128 -13.04 24.57 -8.46
C SER A 128 -13.86 23.27 -8.34
N LEU A 129 -14.96 23.15 -9.09
CA LEU A 129 -15.76 21.92 -9.15
C LEU A 129 -14.95 20.77 -9.77
N PHE A 130 -14.27 21.00 -10.89
CA PHE A 130 -13.41 19.98 -11.48
C PHE A 130 -12.27 19.54 -10.56
N GLU A 131 -11.65 20.46 -9.83
CA GLU A 131 -10.61 20.11 -8.84
C GLU A 131 -11.17 19.26 -7.69
N ILE A 132 -12.41 19.54 -7.24
CA ILE A 132 -13.07 18.74 -6.20
C ILE A 132 -13.40 17.34 -6.74
N GLU A 133 -13.98 17.25 -7.94
CA GLU A 133 -14.31 15.96 -8.57
C GLU A 133 -13.07 15.10 -8.82
N GLU A 134 -11.97 15.70 -9.27
CA GLU A 134 -10.71 14.99 -9.50
C GLU A 134 -10.13 14.47 -8.18
N LYS A 135 -10.12 15.31 -7.13
CA LYS A 135 -9.69 14.89 -5.80
C LYS A 135 -10.54 13.75 -5.25
N GLN A 136 -11.86 13.84 -5.39
CA GLN A 136 -12.78 12.77 -4.97
C GLN A 136 -12.50 11.46 -5.70
N LYS A 137 -12.32 11.48 -7.03
CA LYS A 137 -11.98 10.28 -7.81
C LYS A 137 -10.65 9.67 -7.38
N ILE A 138 -9.64 10.50 -7.11
CA ILE A 138 -8.34 10.03 -6.62
C ILE A 138 -8.49 9.42 -5.21
N GLU A 139 -9.21 10.07 -4.31
CA GLU A 139 -9.46 9.56 -2.96
C GLU A 139 -10.23 8.24 -2.98
N GLU A 140 -11.28 8.12 -3.80
CA GLU A 140 -12.04 6.88 -4.00
C GLU A 140 -11.14 5.75 -4.52
N ALA A 141 -10.32 6.01 -5.56
CA ALA A 141 -9.39 5.03 -6.09
C ALA A 141 -8.34 4.59 -5.04
N VAL A 142 -7.81 5.54 -4.26
CA VAL A 142 -6.85 5.23 -3.18
C VAL A 142 -7.50 4.40 -2.07
N VAL A 143 -8.74 4.69 -1.70
CA VAL A 143 -9.48 3.92 -0.69
C VAL A 143 -9.76 2.50 -1.19
N GLU A 144 -10.15 2.34 -2.45
CA GLU A 144 -10.37 1.04 -3.09
C GLU A 144 -9.09 0.19 -3.03
N GLU A 145 -7.97 0.72 -3.54
CA GLU A 145 -6.66 0.06 -3.52
C GLU A 145 -6.19 -0.29 -2.10
N ARG A 146 -6.34 0.64 -1.14
CA ARG A 146 -6.03 0.38 0.28
C ARG A 146 -6.90 -0.73 0.85
N SER A 147 -8.18 -0.79 0.49
CA SER A 147 -9.09 -1.83 0.95
C SER A 147 -8.70 -3.21 0.38
N GLN A 148 -8.25 -3.26 -0.87
CA GLN A 148 -7.77 -4.48 -1.51
C GLN A 148 -6.47 -4.96 -0.84
N LEU A 149 -5.48 -4.07 -0.68
CA LEU A 149 -4.23 -4.38 0.02
C LEU A 149 -4.47 -4.82 1.46
N SER A 150 -5.41 -4.17 2.17
CA SER A 150 -5.76 -4.57 3.54
C SER A 150 -6.34 -5.99 3.59
N LYS A 151 -7.18 -6.38 2.63
CA LYS A 151 -7.70 -7.76 2.51
C LYS A 151 -6.57 -8.75 2.23
N GLU A 152 -5.65 -8.43 1.34
CA GLU A 152 -4.50 -9.29 1.03
C GLU A 152 -3.58 -9.46 2.24
N ILE A 153 -3.28 -8.38 2.95
CA ILE A 153 -2.48 -8.40 4.18
C ILE A 153 -3.17 -9.24 5.26
N ALA A 154 -4.49 -9.06 5.46
CA ALA A 154 -5.24 -9.86 6.43
C ALA A 154 -5.23 -11.36 6.06
N ALA A 155 -5.38 -11.69 4.78
CA ALA A 155 -5.29 -13.07 4.32
C ALA A 155 -3.89 -13.66 4.50
N ALA A 156 -2.84 -12.87 4.23
CA ALA A 156 -1.45 -13.27 4.46
C ALA A 156 -1.15 -13.48 5.96
N GLN A 157 -1.65 -12.58 6.82
CA GLN A 157 -1.52 -12.68 8.26
C GLN A 157 -2.22 -13.94 8.79
N GLY A 158 -3.46 -14.22 8.36
CA GLY A 158 -4.16 -15.45 8.76
C GLY A 158 -3.43 -16.73 8.33
N LYS A 159 -2.79 -16.72 7.15
CA LYS A 159 -1.92 -17.84 6.72
C LYS A 159 -0.68 -17.97 7.61
N LEU A 160 -0.03 -16.86 7.97
CA LEU A 160 1.14 -16.86 8.84
C LEU A 160 0.80 -17.36 10.25
N GLU A 161 -0.31 -16.91 10.84
CA GLU A 161 -0.79 -17.40 12.13
C GLU A 161 -1.15 -18.89 12.07
N GLY A 162 -1.75 -19.35 10.97
CA GLY A 162 -1.98 -20.78 10.73
C GLY A 162 -0.69 -21.60 10.64
N ILE A 163 0.34 -21.07 9.99
CA ILE A 163 1.66 -21.70 9.92
C ILE A 163 2.33 -21.68 11.30
N GLU A 164 2.25 -20.57 12.04
CA GLU A 164 2.85 -20.45 13.37
C GLU A 164 2.23 -21.43 14.37
N THR A 165 0.90 -21.56 14.37
CA THR A 165 0.19 -22.52 15.23
C THR A 165 0.54 -23.97 14.86
N ALA A 166 0.56 -24.32 13.58
CA ALA A 166 0.99 -25.63 13.12
C ALA A 166 2.46 -25.91 13.47
N LEU A 167 3.34 -24.91 13.34
CA LEU A 167 4.75 -25.02 13.67
C LEU A 167 4.98 -25.18 15.17
N LYS A 168 4.25 -24.45 16.02
CA LYS A 168 4.29 -24.60 17.49
C LYS A 168 3.86 -26.00 17.92
N SER A 169 2.74 -26.50 17.38
CA SER A 169 2.24 -27.85 17.64
C SER A 169 3.24 -28.93 17.21
N ARG A 170 3.88 -28.74 16.06
CA ARG A 170 4.92 -29.67 15.59
C ARG A 170 6.19 -29.59 16.45
N THR A 171 6.58 -28.39 16.88
CA THR A 171 7.77 -28.21 17.72
C THR A 171 7.60 -28.89 19.07
N SER A 172 6.42 -28.80 19.70
CA SER A 172 6.14 -29.53 20.95
C SER A 172 6.22 -31.05 20.75
N GLN A 173 5.61 -31.57 19.69
CA GLN A 173 5.72 -32.99 19.32
C GLN A 173 7.16 -33.40 19.04
N ASP A 174 7.95 -32.58 18.33
CA ASP A 174 9.35 -32.87 18.05
C ASP A 174 10.22 -32.89 19.32
N VAL A 175 9.91 -32.06 20.33
CA VAL A 175 10.60 -32.07 21.63
C VAL A 175 10.31 -33.37 22.38
N GLU A 176 9.05 -33.79 22.44
CA GLU A 176 8.65 -35.07 23.07
C GLU A 176 9.26 -36.27 22.35
N ASN A 177 9.21 -36.29 21.01
CA ASN A 177 9.84 -37.31 20.18
C ASN A 177 11.36 -37.40 20.42
N ARG A 178 12.04 -36.25 20.58
CA ARG A 178 13.49 -36.24 20.89
C ARG A 178 13.76 -36.83 22.28
N ARG A 179 12.94 -36.51 23.28
CA ARG A 179 13.06 -37.08 24.64
C ARG A 179 12.86 -38.59 24.62
N ALA A 180 11.77 -39.07 24.01
CA ALA A 180 11.50 -40.50 23.88
C ALA A 180 12.65 -41.25 23.19
N LYS A 181 13.23 -40.67 22.13
CA LYS A 181 14.42 -41.23 21.46
C LYS A 181 15.67 -41.24 22.35
N GLN A 182 15.91 -40.18 23.12
CA GLN A 182 17.03 -40.14 24.06
C GLN A 182 16.91 -41.24 25.12
N ILE A 183 15.72 -41.41 25.70
CA ILE A 183 15.43 -42.49 26.66
C ILE A 183 15.60 -43.85 25.99
N TRP A 184 15.11 -44.03 24.76
CA TRP A 184 15.25 -45.28 24.02
C TRP A 184 16.72 -45.65 23.77
N ILE A 185 17.54 -44.71 23.30
CA ILE A 185 18.98 -44.93 23.09
C ILE A 185 19.68 -45.23 24.41
N ALA A 186 19.41 -44.46 25.46
CA ALA A 186 20.01 -44.67 26.77
C ALA A 186 19.63 -46.04 27.38
N SER A 187 18.37 -46.46 27.20
CA SER A 187 17.86 -47.76 27.65
C SER A 187 18.47 -48.91 26.83
N HIS A 188 18.67 -48.73 25.52
CA HIS A 188 19.36 -49.72 24.70
C HIS A 188 20.84 -49.84 25.07
N ASN A 189 21.51 -48.72 25.35
CA ASN A 189 22.88 -48.72 25.88
C ASN A 189 22.96 -49.39 27.26
N LEU A 190 21.92 -49.26 28.09
CA LEU A 190 21.80 -49.96 29.36
C LEU A 190 21.72 -51.48 29.14
N ILE A 191 20.89 -51.94 28.19
CA ILE A 191 20.82 -53.36 27.81
C ILE A 191 22.17 -53.87 27.30
N ASP A 192 22.81 -53.16 26.37
CA ASP A 192 24.14 -53.54 25.84
C ASP A 192 25.18 -53.63 26.97
N SER A 193 25.11 -52.71 27.93
CA SER A 193 25.97 -52.68 29.11
C SER A 193 25.73 -53.86 30.06
N VAL A 194 24.49 -54.32 30.23
CA VAL A 194 24.15 -55.48 31.05
C VAL A 194 24.52 -56.80 30.36
N ILE A 195 24.31 -56.92 29.05
CA ILE A 195 24.59 -58.14 28.29
C ILE A 195 26.09 -58.32 28.07
N HIS A 196 26.78 -57.30 27.56
CA HIS A 196 28.16 -57.41 27.09
C HIS A 196 29.20 -56.84 28.06
N GLY A 197 28.78 -56.04 29.05
CA GLY A 197 29.69 -55.44 30.03
C GLY A 197 30.83 -54.65 29.38
N ARG A 198 31.97 -54.59 30.07
CA ARG A 198 33.21 -53.99 29.57
C ARG A 198 34.05 -55.05 28.83
N ARG A 199 34.10 -54.94 27.50
CA ARG A 199 34.84 -55.89 26.62
C ARG A 199 36.35 -56.02 26.86
N SER A 200 36.96 -55.10 27.64
CA SER A 200 38.41 -55.06 27.89
C SER A 200 38.85 -55.60 29.26
N GLY A 201 37.95 -56.18 30.05
CA GLY A 201 38.25 -56.68 31.40
C GLY A 201 38.95 -58.04 31.39
N VAL A 202 40.12 -58.12 32.05
CA VAL A 202 40.88 -59.38 32.21
C VAL A 202 40.25 -60.29 33.28
N ASP A 203 39.64 -59.71 34.30
CA ASP A 203 39.00 -60.40 35.42
C ASP A 203 37.47 -60.27 35.37
N ASP A 204 36.75 -61.21 35.99
CA ASP A 204 35.28 -61.25 36.02
C ASP A 204 34.69 -59.96 36.61
N ASP A 205 35.33 -59.40 37.64
CA ASP A 205 34.89 -58.15 38.28
C ASP A 205 35.26 -56.92 37.45
N ALA A 206 36.38 -56.96 36.73
CA ALA A 206 36.81 -55.89 35.84
C ALA A 206 35.96 -55.78 34.56
N ARG A 207 35.24 -56.85 34.19
CA ARG A 207 34.27 -56.85 33.08
C ARG A 207 32.93 -56.23 33.45
N ARG A 208 32.62 -56.03 34.74
CA ARG A 208 31.40 -55.34 35.15
C ARG A 208 31.46 -53.86 34.79
N LYS A 209 30.41 -53.36 34.13
CA LYS A 209 30.30 -51.94 33.78
C LYS A 209 29.35 -51.26 34.78
N PRO A 210 29.75 -50.15 35.41
CA PRO A 210 28.84 -49.37 36.24
C PRO A 210 27.71 -48.80 35.38
N LEU A 211 26.48 -48.84 35.89
CA LEU A 211 25.27 -48.45 35.16
C LEU A 211 24.81 -47.01 35.49
N ALA A 212 25.50 -46.35 36.43
CA ALA A 212 25.16 -45.02 36.92
C ALA A 212 25.07 -43.97 35.81
N THR A 213 25.96 -44.03 34.81
CA THR A 213 25.99 -43.08 33.70
C THR A 213 24.73 -43.17 32.84
N GLU A 214 24.32 -44.38 32.46
CA GLU A 214 23.15 -44.62 31.63
C GLU A 214 21.86 -44.25 32.36
N LEU A 215 21.77 -44.59 33.66
CA LEU A 215 20.62 -44.23 34.49
C LEU A 215 20.52 -42.72 34.73
N GLN A 216 21.64 -42.02 34.86
CA GLN A 216 21.65 -40.55 34.94
C GLN A 216 21.14 -39.92 33.63
N MET A 217 21.58 -40.43 32.47
CA MET A 217 21.07 -39.94 31.18
C MET A 217 19.56 -40.15 31.03
N ILE A 218 19.02 -41.27 31.53
CA ILE A 218 17.58 -41.54 31.53
C ILE A 218 16.85 -40.55 32.47
N ARG A 219 17.39 -40.30 33.66
CA ARG A 219 16.82 -39.36 34.64
C ARG A 219 16.87 -37.90 34.17
N GLU A 220 17.89 -37.51 33.42
CA GLU A 220 18.00 -36.18 32.83
C GLU A 220 17.04 -36.00 31.65
N ALA A 221 16.83 -37.06 30.85
CA ALA A 221 15.88 -37.05 29.75
C ALA A 221 14.42 -37.02 30.21
N ASP A 222 14.13 -37.59 31.39
CA ASP A 222 12.78 -37.73 31.91
C ASP A 222 12.69 -37.33 33.39
N SER A 223 12.28 -36.10 33.64
CA SER A 223 12.03 -35.56 34.98
C SER A 223 10.56 -35.66 35.40
N ASN A 224 9.67 -36.09 34.51
CA ASN A 224 8.23 -35.99 34.71
C ASN A 224 7.54 -37.35 34.88
N ASP A 225 8.07 -38.43 34.30
CA ASP A 225 7.39 -39.74 34.38
C ASP A 225 7.68 -40.46 35.71
N GLU A 226 6.66 -40.56 36.56
CA GLU A 226 6.69 -41.30 37.84
C GLU A 226 7.06 -42.78 37.65
N PHE A 227 6.67 -43.37 36.50
CA PHE A 227 6.95 -44.75 36.18
C PHE A 227 8.45 -45.00 35.97
N VAL A 228 9.13 -44.13 35.21
CA VAL A 228 10.58 -44.23 34.99
C VAL A 228 11.33 -44.04 36.32
N ALA A 229 10.89 -43.08 37.14
CA ALA A 229 11.47 -42.88 38.47
C ALA A 229 11.31 -44.11 39.38
N CYS A 230 10.14 -44.77 39.36
CA CYS A 230 9.89 -46.01 40.10
C CYS A 230 10.84 -47.13 39.65
N LEU A 231 11.03 -47.31 38.34
CA LEU A 231 11.92 -48.33 37.79
C LEU A 231 13.40 -48.09 38.13
N VAL A 232 13.85 -46.85 38.10
CA VAL A 232 15.23 -46.49 38.50
C VAL A 232 15.44 -46.76 40.00
N ASN A 233 14.44 -46.47 40.84
CA ASN A 233 14.52 -46.73 42.29
C ASN A 233 14.37 -48.22 42.66
N ALA A 234 13.84 -49.05 41.76
CA ALA A 234 13.71 -50.49 41.97
C ALA A 234 15.05 -51.24 41.84
N LEU A 235 16.06 -50.63 41.21
CA LEU A 235 17.41 -51.18 41.09
C LEU A 235 18.18 -51.06 42.41
N PRO A 236 18.81 -52.14 42.92
CA PRO A 236 19.66 -52.05 44.10
C PRO A 236 20.89 -51.18 43.85
N ASP A 237 21.27 -50.33 44.81
CA ASP A 237 22.44 -49.46 44.71
C ASP A 237 23.74 -50.22 44.40
N GLU A 238 23.87 -51.45 44.90
CA GLU A 238 25.01 -52.34 44.61
C GLU A 238 25.17 -52.59 43.10
N THR A 239 24.06 -52.74 42.36
CA THR A 239 24.07 -52.97 40.90
C THR A 239 24.42 -51.72 40.12
N ILE A 240 24.06 -50.54 40.64
CA ILE A 240 24.30 -49.24 40.01
C ILE A 240 25.80 -48.92 40.02
N TYR A 241 26.45 -49.08 41.18
CA TYR A 241 27.87 -48.72 41.36
C TYR A 241 28.83 -49.83 40.92
N ASN A 242 28.56 -51.09 41.26
CA ASN A 242 29.49 -52.19 40.96
C ASN A 242 29.25 -52.81 39.57
N GLY A 243 28.09 -52.55 38.97
CA GLY A 243 27.68 -53.21 37.74
C GLY A 243 27.30 -54.67 37.94
N VAL A 244 26.82 -55.27 36.85
CA VAL A 244 26.25 -56.61 36.83
C VAL A 244 27.19 -57.55 36.06
N TYR A 245 27.23 -58.82 36.45
CA TYR A 245 27.93 -59.86 35.69
C TYR A 245 27.25 -60.13 34.35
N THR A 246 28.03 -60.40 33.32
CA THR A 246 27.48 -60.80 32.01
C THR A 246 26.92 -62.23 32.06
N GLU A 247 26.02 -62.58 31.14
CA GLU A 247 25.49 -63.95 31.06
C GLU A 247 26.60 -64.98 30.82
N GLU A 248 27.62 -64.62 30.05
CA GLU A 248 28.78 -65.47 29.77
C GLU A 248 29.61 -65.70 31.04
N ASP A 249 29.85 -64.64 31.83
CA ASP A 249 30.58 -64.73 33.11
C ASP A 249 29.83 -65.58 34.14
N LEU A 250 28.49 -65.45 34.20
CA LEU A 250 27.67 -66.26 35.08
C LEU A 250 27.72 -67.75 34.68
N LYS A 251 27.76 -68.06 33.37
CA LYS A 251 27.92 -69.43 32.85
C LYS A 251 29.29 -70.01 33.17
N THR A 252 30.38 -69.25 32.96
CA THR A 252 31.73 -69.73 33.26
C THR A 252 31.91 -69.96 34.76
N ARG A 253 31.48 -69.02 35.60
CA ARG A 253 31.54 -69.16 37.07
C ARG A 253 30.72 -70.36 37.58
N PHE A 254 29.54 -70.59 36.99
CA PHE A 254 28.73 -71.77 37.30
C PHE A 254 29.48 -73.07 37.01
N ILE A 255 30.07 -73.21 35.82
CA ILE A 255 30.73 -74.45 35.39
C ILE A 255 32.04 -74.68 36.14
N PHE A 256 32.86 -73.64 36.31
CA PHE A 256 34.21 -73.78 36.86
C PHE A 256 34.24 -73.85 38.38
N GLN A 257 33.42 -73.05 39.07
CA GLN A 257 33.48 -72.92 40.52
C GLN A 257 32.31 -73.63 41.19
N LEU A 258 31.08 -73.21 40.88
CA LEU A 258 29.89 -73.68 41.61
C LEU A 258 29.62 -75.16 41.39
N TYR A 259 29.59 -75.64 40.15
CA TYR A 259 29.33 -77.05 39.84
C TYR A 259 30.35 -77.99 40.49
N LYS A 260 31.64 -77.62 40.50
CA LYS A 260 32.71 -78.45 41.10
C LYS A 260 32.61 -78.48 42.63
N ILE A 261 32.34 -77.34 43.26
CA ILE A 261 32.22 -77.22 44.72
C ILE A 261 30.94 -77.91 45.19
N CYS A 262 29.80 -77.61 44.59
CA CYS A 262 28.52 -78.23 44.92
C CYS A 262 28.55 -79.74 44.69
N ARG A 263 29.22 -80.25 43.64
CA ARG A 263 29.40 -81.70 43.45
C ARG A 263 30.29 -82.33 44.52
N ARG A 264 31.31 -81.62 45.03
CA ARG A 264 32.15 -82.10 46.12
C ARG A 264 31.40 -82.12 47.45
N VAL A 265 30.59 -81.10 47.70
CA VAL A 265 29.79 -80.93 48.91
C VAL A 265 28.61 -81.89 48.94
N ALA A 266 27.96 -82.14 47.79
CA ALA A 266 26.90 -83.14 47.66
C ALA A 266 27.38 -84.55 48.05
N LYS A 267 28.64 -84.91 47.70
CA LYS A 267 29.26 -86.18 48.14
C LYS A 267 29.46 -86.27 49.66
N MET A 268 29.44 -85.16 50.40
CA MET A 268 29.61 -85.15 51.86
C MET A 268 28.27 -85.25 52.61
N ASP A 269 27.15 -85.01 51.93
CA ASP A 269 25.79 -85.15 52.48
C ASP A 269 25.29 -86.62 52.41
N GLU A 270 26.02 -87.50 51.70
CA GLU A 270 25.75 -88.94 51.54
C GLU A 270 25.99 -89.79 52.82
N ASN A 271 26.29 -89.19 53.98
CA ASN A 271 26.44 -89.96 55.22
C ASN A 271 25.12 -90.51 55.78
N ASN A 272 23.99 -90.34 55.07
CA ASN A 272 22.77 -91.06 55.41
C ASN A 272 21.85 -91.21 54.19
N VAL A 273 22.12 -92.19 53.31
CA VAL A 273 21.13 -93.05 52.62
C VAL A 273 21.86 -93.89 51.55
N GLY A 274 21.57 -95.19 51.53
CA GLY A 274 22.34 -96.21 50.83
C GLY A 274 22.36 -96.10 49.30
N VAL A 275 23.54 -96.36 48.76
CA VAL A 275 23.95 -96.40 47.34
C VAL A 275 23.13 -97.36 46.44
N PHE A 276 22.18 -98.12 46.99
CA PHE A 276 21.44 -99.17 46.29
C PHE A 276 20.11 -98.74 45.64
N GLN A 277 19.63 -97.51 45.87
CA GLN A 277 18.34 -97.07 45.30
C GLN A 277 18.45 -96.49 43.88
N TYR A 278 19.66 -96.37 43.31
CA TYR A 278 19.95 -95.59 42.11
C TYR A 278 19.71 -96.31 40.76
N GLY A 279 19.17 -97.53 40.77
CA GLY A 279 19.01 -98.34 39.55
C GLY A 279 17.69 -98.17 38.79
N LEU A 280 16.69 -97.44 39.31
CA LEU A 280 15.29 -97.56 38.82
C LEU A 280 14.64 -96.29 38.24
N SER A 281 15.29 -95.12 38.22
CA SER A 281 14.60 -93.86 37.86
C SER A 281 14.71 -93.39 36.40
N TYR A 282 15.27 -94.19 35.49
CA TYR A 282 15.55 -93.72 34.11
C TYR A 282 14.36 -93.71 33.14
N LEU A 283 13.14 -94.02 33.58
CA LEU A 283 11.99 -94.20 32.68
C LEU A 283 10.68 -93.53 33.12
N GLN A 284 10.69 -92.64 34.12
CA GLN A 284 9.45 -91.99 34.56
C GLN A 284 9.36 -90.51 34.14
N ASN A 285 8.84 -90.36 32.92
CA ASN A 285 8.08 -89.25 32.38
C ASN A 285 7.75 -88.08 33.36
N GLY A 286 8.43 -86.95 33.18
CA GLY A 286 7.82 -85.61 33.06
C GLY A 286 6.81 -85.12 34.11
N LYS A 287 6.83 -85.60 35.36
CA LYS A 287 6.01 -85.05 36.44
C LYS A 287 6.85 -84.83 37.71
N PHE A 288 6.69 -83.64 38.27
CA PHE A 288 7.41 -83.13 39.43
C PHE A 288 6.91 -83.80 40.70
N ASP A 289 7.74 -84.65 41.31
CA ASP A 289 7.60 -85.06 42.70
C ASP A 289 8.77 -84.47 43.52
N PRO A 290 8.56 -83.37 44.26
CA PRO A 290 9.59 -82.64 45.01
C PRO A 290 10.31 -83.37 46.17
N ILE A 291 10.07 -84.66 46.41
CA ILE A 291 10.46 -85.33 47.67
C ILE A 291 11.64 -86.31 47.50
N THR A 292 12.06 -86.64 46.27
CA THR A 292 13.13 -87.64 46.03
C THR A 292 14.15 -87.21 44.99
N LEU A 293 14.39 -85.91 44.80
CA LEU A 293 15.41 -85.47 43.85
C LEU A 293 16.79 -85.49 44.51
N ASP A 294 17.68 -86.31 43.97
CA ASP A 294 19.08 -86.37 44.40
C ASP A 294 19.77 -85.03 44.08
N SER A 295 20.64 -84.57 44.99
CA SER A 295 21.41 -83.33 44.82
C SER A 295 22.24 -83.35 43.53
N TYR A 296 22.69 -84.53 43.09
CA TYR A 296 23.40 -84.69 41.82
C TYR A 296 22.50 -84.50 40.58
N GLU A 297 21.25 -84.96 40.65
CA GLU A 297 20.28 -84.79 39.57
C GLU A 297 19.90 -83.31 39.42
N ILE A 298 19.66 -82.62 40.55
CA ILE A 298 19.42 -81.16 40.58
C ILE A 298 20.57 -80.40 39.92
N LEU A 299 21.82 -80.73 40.26
CA LEU A 299 23.01 -80.06 39.71
C LEU A 299 23.23 -80.36 38.22
N SER A 300 23.01 -81.61 37.78
CA SER A 300 23.18 -81.98 36.37
C SER A 300 22.13 -81.32 35.48
N ARG A 301 20.91 -81.18 36.00
CA ARG A 301 19.81 -80.47 35.33
C ARG A 301 19.98 -78.95 35.35
N ALA A 302 20.46 -78.38 36.46
CA ALA A 302 20.84 -76.96 36.48
C ALA A 302 21.93 -76.66 35.43
N LYS A 303 22.89 -77.58 35.24
CA LYS A 303 23.93 -77.46 34.21
C LYS A 303 23.36 -77.46 32.79
N SER A 304 22.33 -78.27 32.50
CA SER A 304 21.69 -78.23 31.18
C SER A 304 20.98 -76.89 30.94
N PHE A 305 20.24 -76.38 31.94
CA PHE A 305 19.57 -75.07 31.81
C PHE A 305 20.53 -73.90 31.65
N VAL A 306 21.67 -73.90 32.36
CA VAL A 306 22.72 -72.89 32.20
C VAL A 306 23.37 -72.98 30.80
N ALA A 307 23.53 -74.19 30.26
CA ALA A 307 24.05 -74.38 28.90
C ALA A 307 23.06 -73.88 27.83
N GLU A 308 21.76 -74.09 28.04
CA GLU A 308 20.68 -73.57 27.19
C GLU A 308 20.52 -72.04 27.28
N GLY A 309 21.01 -71.42 28.36
CA GLY A 309 20.91 -69.98 28.60
C GLY A 309 19.67 -69.55 29.40
N ASP A 310 18.85 -70.50 29.85
CA ASP A 310 17.71 -70.21 30.73
C ASP A 310 18.17 -70.12 32.20
N LEU A 311 18.70 -68.95 32.55
CA LEU A 311 19.16 -68.63 33.91
C LEU A 311 18.00 -68.63 34.93
N ASN A 312 16.78 -68.30 34.50
CA ASN A 312 15.60 -68.29 35.37
C ASN A 312 15.25 -69.70 35.86
N SER A 313 15.16 -70.66 34.94
CA SER A 313 14.89 -72.06 35.28
C SER A 313 16.04 -72.67 36.08
N ALA A 314 17.28 -72.30 35.77
CA ALA A 314 18.45 -72.73 36.54
C ALA A 314 18.37 -72.26 38.01
N VAL A 315 18.03 -70.99 38.26
CA VAL A 315 17.88 -70.45 39.62
C VAL A 315 16.78 -71.17 40.40
N ARG A 316 15.63 -71.46 39.76
CA ARG A 316 14.52 -72.20 40.42
C ARG A 316 14.94 -73.59 40.88
N ILE A 317 15.73 -74.28 40.06
CA ILE A 317 16.18 -75.65 40.36
C ILE A 317 17.28 -75.64 41.42
N LEU A 318 18.20 -74.69 41.38
CA LEU A 318 19.25 -74.56 42.39
C LEU A 318 18.71 -74.16 43.77
N GLN A 319 17.54 -73.51 43.84
CA GLN A 319 16.85 -73.24 45.11
C GLN A 319 16.34 -74.51 45.80
N LEU A 320 16.15 -75.61 45.06
CA LEU A 320 15.73 -76.91 45.59
C LEU A 320 16.89 -77.66 46.27
N LEU A 321 18.14 -77.21 46.11
CA LEU A 321 19.29 -77.80 46.79
C LEU A 321 19.16 -77.65 48.31
N THR A 322 19.47 -78.73 49.02
CA THR A 322 19.51 -78.78 50.49
C THR A 322 20.94 -78.74 51.02
N GLY A 323 21.10 -78.44 52.31
CA GLY A 323 22.39 -78.54 53.00
C GLY A 323 23.43 -77.47 52.63
N PRO A 324 24.73 -77.75 52.81
CA PRO A 324 25.81 -76.78 52.59
C PRO A 324 25.99 -76.39 51.11
N ALA A 325 25.54 -77.23 50.17
CA ALA A 325 25.56 -76.93 48.74
C ALA A 325 24.66 -75.73 48.40
N ARG A 326 23.56 -75.55 49.13
CA ARG A 326 22.65 -74.40 49.00
C ARG A 326 23.33 -73.09 49.37
N PHE A 327 24.20 -73.09 50.38
CA PHE A 327 24.88 -71.88 50.83
C PHE A 327 25.83 -71.35 49.76
N VAL A 328 26.62 -72.23 49.15
CA VAL A 328 27.51 -71.88 48.03
C VAL A 328 26.71 -71.45 46.79
N ALA A 329 25.57 -72.10 46.53
CA ALA A 329 24.70 -71.72 45.42
C ALA A 329 24.01 -70.38 45.63
N ARG A 330 23.82 -69.94 46.88
CA ARG A 330 23.10 -68.70 47.22
C ARG A 330 23.78 -67.46 46.64
N ASP A 331 25.09 -67.39 46.69
CA ASP A 331 25.84 -66.24 46.19
C ASP A 331 25.65 -66.09 44.68
N TRP A 332 25.82 -67.19 43.93
CA TRP A 332 25.54 -67.20 42.49
C TRP A 332 24.07 -66.93 42.17
N ILE A 333 23.12 -67.46 42.96
CA ILE A 333 21.69 -67.18 42.79
C ILE A 333 21.41 -65.68 42.95
N ASN A 334 22.03 -65.01 43.93
CA ASN A 334 21.85 -63.56 44.11
C ASN A 334 22.44 -62.78 42.94
N ASP A 335 23.63 -63.16 42.45
CA ASP A 335 24.26 -62.53 41.29
C ASP A 335 23.44 -62.69 40.00
N VAL A 336 22.86 -63.88 39.78
CA VAL A 336 21.97 -64.14 38.64
C VAL A 336 20.65 -63.37 38.78
N ARG A 337 20.09 -63.28 39.99
CA ARG A 337 18.88 -62.46 40.23
C ARG A 337 19.13 -60.99 39.93
N ALA A 338 20.22 -60.43 40.43
CA ALA A 338 20.60 -59.05 40.13
C ALA A 338 20.76 -58.81 38.62
N HIS A 339 21.30 -59.79 37.88
CA HIS A 339 21.38 -59.71 36.43
C HIS A 339 20.01 -59.71 35.74
N LEU A 340 19.13 -60.62 36.15
CA LEU A 340 17.79 -60.73 35.59
C LEU A 340 16.91 -59.52 35.94
N GLU A 341 17.04 -58.98 37.14
CA GLU A 341 16.34 -57.75 37.58
C GLU A 341 16.80 -56.55 36.75
N ALA A 342 18.11 -56.35 36.58
CA ALA A 342 18.65 -55.26 35.77
C ALA A 342 18.24 -55.38 34.29
N ARG A 343 18.30 -56.60 33.75
CA ARG A 343 17.87 -56.88 32.37
C ARG A 343 16.38 -56.62 32.18
N PHE A 344 15.53 -57.10 33.09
CA PHE A 344 14.08 -56.91 33.03
C PHE A 344 13.71 -55.43 33.08
N ILE A 345 14.32 -54.67 33.99
CA ILE A 345 14.09 -53.22 34.11
C ILE A 345 14.52 -52.49 32.83
N ALA A 346 15.68 -52.85 32.27
CA ALA A 346 16.16 -52.25 31.02
C ALA A 346 15.22 -52.57 29.82
N GLU A 347 14.74 -53.82 29.71
CA GLU A 347 13.76 -54.21 28.69
C GLU A 347 12.43 -53.45 28.85
N LEU A 348 11.96 -53.27 30.09
CA LEU A 348 10.74 -52.53 30.40
C LEU A 348 10.87 -51.03 30.08
N LEU A 349 12.04 -50.44 30.34
CA LEU A 349 12.34 -49.05 29.95
C LEU A 349 12.36 -48.88 28.42
N VAL A 350 12.90 -49.85 27.68
CA VAL A 350 12.84 -49.84 26.21
C VAL A 350 11.41 -49.94 25.70
N ALA A 351 10.59 -50.83 26.29
CA ALA A 351 9.19 -50.97 25.92
C ALA A 351 8.41 -49.68 26.21
N HIS A 352 8.63 -49.05 27.36
CA HIS A 352 8.03 -47.77 27.73
C HIS A 352 8.43 -46.65 26.75
N ALA A 353 9.74 -46.53 26.46
CA ALA A 353 10.24 -45.54 25.51
C ALA A 353 9.68 -45.75 24.09
N ALA A 354 9.49 -47.01 23.68
CA ALA A 354 8.85 -47.33 22.41
C ALA A 354 7.38 -46.88 22.38
N VAL A 355 6.60 -47.17 23.43
CA VAL A 355 5.20 -46.73 23.54
C VAL A 355 5.11 -45.20 23.52
N ASN A 356 5.95 -44.50 24.27
CA ASN A 356 5.97 -43.03 24.30
C ASN A 356 6.37 -42.42 22.94
N ASN A 357 7.25 -43.07 22.19
CA ASN A 357 7.60 -42.66 20.83
C ASN A 357 6.40 -42.83 19.89
N TYR A 358 5.65 -43.94 19.97
CA TYR A 358 4.44 -44.12 19.17
C TYR A 358 3.35 -43.08 19.51
N SER A 359 3.14 -42.77 20.79
CA SER A 359 2.15 -41.76 21.20
C SER A 359 2.56 -40.31 20.89
N SER A 360 3.83 -40.05 20.63
CA SER A 360 4.31 -38.72 20.24
C SER A 360 4.26 -38.49 18.71
N ILE A 361 4.13 -39.58 17.94
CA ILE A 361 3.99 -39.53 16.47
C ILE A 361 2.52 -39.46 16.04
N TYR A 362 1.63 -40.13 16.77
CA TYR A 362 0.20 -40.24 16.46
C TYR A 362 -0.64 -39.56 17.53
#